data_AF-A0A9W9IU98-F1
#
_entry.id   AF-A0A9W9IU98-F1
#
_cell.length_a   1.000
_cell.length_b   1.000
_cell.length_c   1.000
_cell.angle_alpha   90.00
_cell.angle_beta   90.00
_cell.angle_gamma   90.00
#
_symmetry.space_group_name_H-M   'P 1'
#
loop_
_entity.id
_entity.type
_entity.pdbx_description
1 polymer ?
#
loop_
_entity_poly.entity_id
_entity_poly.type
_entity_poly.pdbx_seq_one_letter_code
_entity_poly.pdbx_strand_id
1 'polypeptide(L)'
;MHTRDSSIPASSFVPKFYGYIDRIDPAAFHPAFQHFAQDKFKPRAILLESLPNSEGLNCVNYSDELFSQAIGGMKEIHRAGVHHQDVYPKNLLLVHGNPDRLVWIDFDVATTFTDLGPQQLARCDHEIALVKGIGEALRGTPTKYKIILLRP
;
A
#
# COMPACT_ATOMS: atom_id res chain seq x y z
N MET A 1 35.26 -8.16 -4.57
CA MET A 1 34.43 -7.78 -3.41
C MET A 1 33.04 -7.47 -3.95
N HIS A 2 32.15 -8.46 -3.97
CA HIS A 2 30.80 -8.32 -4.50
C HIS A 2 29.93 -7.56 -3.50
N THR A 3 29.34 -6.47 -3.95
CA THR A 3 28.22 -5.81 -3.27
C THR A 3 27.05 -6.79 -3.26
N ARG A 4 26.60 -7.19 -2.08
CA ARG A 4 25.37 -7.94 -1.91
C ARG A 4 24.23 -7.07 -2.43
N ASP A 5 23.52 -7.54 -3.45
CA ASP A 5 22.15 -7.12 -3.70
C ASP A 5 21.35 -7.43 -2.43
N SER A 6 21.11 -6.42 -1.61
CA SER A 6 20.13 -6.49 -0.53
C SER A 6 18.75 -6.32 -1.16
N SER A 7 18.30 -7.35 -1.89
CA SER A 7 16.91 -7.44 -2.31
C SER A 7 16.05 -7.57 -1.05
N ILE A 8 15.34 -6.51 -0.71
CA ILE A 8 14.33 -6.57 0.34
C ILE A 8 13.23 -7.52 -0.19
N PRO A 9 12.82 -8.56 0.57
CA PRO A 9 11.80 -9.49 0.09
C PRO A 9 10.52 -8.76 -0.30
N ALA A 10 9.84 -9.15 -1.39
CA ALA A 10 8.60 -8.51 -1.84
C ALA A 10 7.52 -8.38 -0.72
N SER A 11 7.55 -9.29 0.27
CA SER A 11 6.70 -9.25 1.47
C SER A 11 6.98 -8.09 2.45
N SER A 12 7.99 -7.26 2.20
CA SER A 12 8.24 -6.06 2.99
C SER A 12 7.38 -4.88 2.58
N PHE A 13 6.91 -4.85 1.32
CA PHE A 13 6.27 -3.67 0.74
C PHE A 13 4.75 -3.72 0.76
N VAL A 14 4.17 -4.86 1.12
CA VAL A 14 2.73 -5.07 1.30
C VAL A 14 2.51 -5.86 2.59
N PRO A 15 1.35 -5.70 3.27
CA PRO A 15 1.05 -6.49 4.46
C PRO A 15 1.04 -7.99 4.12
N LYS A 16 1.61 -8.82 5.00
CA LYS A 16 1.48 -10.27 4.84
C LYS A 16 0.01 -10.70 4.93
N PHE A 17 -0.40 -11.58 4.03
CA PHE A 17 -1.71 -12.22 4.06
C PHE A 17 -1.65 -13.51 4.88
N TYR A 18 -2.52 -13.65 5.86
CA TYR A 18 -2.60 -14.84 6.71
C TYR A 18 -3.79 -15.75 6.40
N GLY A 19 -4.79 -15.26 5.66
CA GLY A 19 -5.97 -16.02 5.31
C GLY A 19 -7.22 -15.17 5.22
N TYR A 20 -8.37 -15.83 5.10
CA TYR A 20 -9.67 -15.18 5.09
C TYR A 20 -10.64 -15.94 5.99
N ILE A 21 -11.60 -15.22 6.54
CA ILE A 21 -12.74 -15.78 7.27
C ILE A 21 -13.96 -15.65 6.37
N ASP A 22 -14.55 -16.78 6.03
CA ASP A 22 -15.81 -16.83 5.30
C ASP A 22 -16.97 -16.86 6.28
N ARG A 23 -17.98 -16.00 6.04
CA ARG A 23 -19.21 -15.90 6.84
C ARG A 23 -18.95 -15.75 8.35
N ILE A 24 -18.30 -14.65 8.74
CA ILE A 24 -18.09 -14.28 10.14
C ILE A 24 -19.42 -14.23 10.89
N ASP A 25 -19.45 -14.77 12.11
CA ASP A 25 -20.53 -14.55 13.06
C ASP A 25 -20.34 -13.19 13.75
N PRO A 26 -21.19 -12.17 13.47
CA PRO A 26 -21.04 -10.84 14.06
C PRO A 26 -21.11 -10.85 15.60
N ALA A 27 -21.84 -11.81 16.18
CA ALA A 27 -21.98 -11.93 17.64
C ALA A 27 -20.66 -12.31 18.33
N ALA A 28 -19.80 -13.08 17.66
CA ALA A 28 -18.50 -13.50 18.19
C ALA A 28 -17.50 -12.34 18.33
N PHE A 29 -17.76 -11.21 17.65
CA PHE A 29 -16.90 -10.02 17.62
C PHE A 29 -17.63 -8.77 18.13
N HIS A 30 -18.60 -8.95 19.04
CA HIS A 30 -19.31 -7.83 19.66
C HIS A 30 -18.34 -6.95 20.48
N PRO A 31 -18.41 -5.60 20.38
CA PRO A 31 -19.38 -4.81 19.62
C PRO A 31 -18.92 -4.43 18.20
N ALA A 32 -17.69 -4.75 17.80
CA ALA A 32 -17.07 -4.25 16.57
C ALA A 32 -17.90 -4.55 15.31
N PHE A 33 -18.56 -5.71 15.26
CA PHE A 33 -19.35 -6.14 14.10
C PHE A 33 -20.87 -6.05 14.30
N GLN A 34 -21.35 -5.36 15.33
CA GLN A 34 -22.79 -5.28 15.63
C GLN A 34 -23.64 -4.76 14.46
N HIS A 35 -23.07 -3.90 13.61
CA HIS A 35 -23.79 -3.32 12.47
C HIS A 35 -24.08 -4.34 11.37
N PHE A 36 -23.34 -5.46 11.32
CA PHE A 36 -23.57 -6.57 10.40
C PHE A 36 -24.57 -7.60 10.94
N ALA A 37 -25.09 -7.44 12.16
CA ALA A 37 -25.90 -8.46 12.83
C ALA A 37 -27.21 -8.79 12.09
N GLN A 38 -27.74 -7.86 11.30
CA GLN A 38 -28.98 -8.02 10.54
C GLN A 38 -28.74 -8.15 9.03
N ASP A 39 -27.49 -8.28 8.60
CA ASP A 39 -27.18 -8.39 7.18
C ASP A 39 -27.66 -9.72 6.62
N LYS A 40 -28.27 -9.66 5.42
CA LYS A 40 -28.72 -10.85 4.69
C LYS A 40 -27.59 -11.84 4.45
N PHE A 41 -26.38 -11.34 4.21
CA PHE A 41 -25.19 -12.15 3.99
C PHE A 41 -24.17 -11.85 5.09
N LYS A 42 -23.67 -12.92 5.72
CA LYS A 42 -22.62 -12.77 6.75
C LYS A 42 -21.37 -12.15 6.14
N PRO A 43 -20.69 -11.23 6.85
CA PRO A 43 -19.51 -10.58 6.33
C PRO A 43 -18.37 -11.58 6.11
N ARG A 44 -17.51 -11.29 5.15
CA ARG A 44 -16.23 -11.97 4.91
C ARG A 44 -15.12 -11.01 5.31
N ALA A 45 -14.02 -11.53 5.85
CA ALA A 45 -12.85 -10.72 6.12
C ALA A 45 -11.58 -11.41 5.64
N ILE A 46 -10.54 -10.60 5.42
CA ILE A 46 -9.17 -11.05 5.25
C ILE A 46 -8.39 -10.77 6.52
N LEU A 47 -7.43 -11.62 6.84
CA LEU A 47 -6.50 -11.44 7.94
C LEU A 47 -5.14 -11.03 7.37
N LEU A 48 -4.67 -9.86 7.80
CA LEU A 48 -3.43 -9.24 7.35
C LEU A 48 -2.45 -9.03 8.51
N GLU A 49 -1.20 -8.79 8.17
CA GLU A 49 -0.17 -8.28 9.08
C GLU A 49 -0.66 -7.04 9.83
N SER A 50 -0.54 -7.08 11.16
CA SER A 50 -0.74 -5.89 11.98
C SER A 50 0.46 -4.95 11.80
N LEU A 51 0.19 -3.68 11.53
CA LEU A 51 1.20 -2.63 11.33
C LEU A 51 1.13 -1.61 12.49
N PRO A 52 1.57 -1.96 13.71
CA PRO A 52 1.55 -1.04 14.84
C PRO A 52 2.53 0.13 14.60
N ASN A 53 2.29 1.26 15.27
CA ASN A 53 3.11 2.47 15.14
C ASN A 53 3.28 2.94 13.69
N SER A 54 2.20 2.84 12.91
CA SER A 54 2.18 3.30 11.52
C SER A 54 1.43 4.62 11.37
N GLU A 55 1.87 5.41 10.41
CA GLU A 55 1.21 6.65 9.99
C GLU A 55 1.25 6.78 8.46
N GLY A 56 0.32 7.57 7.91
CA GLY A 56 0.32 7.85 6.48
C GLY A 56 1.52 8.70 6.06
N LEU A 57 2.11 8.37 4.92
CA LEU A 57 3.17 9.17 4.33
C LEU A 57 2.67 10.58 4.00
N ASN A 58 3.43 11.59 4.39
CA ASN A 58 3.12 13.01 4.20
C ASN A 58 4.41 13.83 4.05
N CYS A 59 4.28 15.15 3.89
CA CYS A 59 5.42 16.03 3.63
C CYS A 59 6.36 16.25 4.83
N VAL A 60 5.93 15.89 6.04
CA VAL A 60 6.73 16.05 7.27
C VAL A 60 7.58 14.81 7.54
N ASN A 61 7.03 13.60 7.32
CA ASN A 61 7.73 12.33 7.54
C ASN A 61 8.38 11.74 6.26
N TYR A 62 8.36 12.50 5.17
CA TYR A 62 9.03 12.12 3.93
C TYR A 62 10.57 12.18 4.05
N SER A 63 11.26 11.20 3.48
CA SER A 63 12.68 11.28 3.12
C SER A 63 12.95 10.56 1.80
N ASP A 64 14.07 10.87 1.14
CA ASP A 64 14.44 10.21 -0.12
C ASP A 64 14.74 8.72 0.04
N GLU A 65 15.35 8.36 1.16
CA GLU A 65 15.65 6.99 1.53
C GLU A 65 14.35 6.19 1.70
N LEU A 66 13.36 6.75 2.42
CA LEU A 66 12.04 6.14 2.57
C LEU A 66 11.30 6.08 1.24
N PHE A 67 11.37 7.13 0.43
CA PHE A 67 10.64 7.17 -0.84
C PHE A 67 11.15 6.17 -1.87
N SER A 68 12.45 5.84 -1.82
CA SER A 68 13.00 4.76 -2.63
C SER A 68 12.30 3.40 -2.38
N GLN A 69 11.80 3.17 -1.15
CA GLN A 69 11.00 1.98 -0.81
C GLN A 69 9.63 2.01 -1.48
N ALA A 70 8.99 3.18 -1.64
CA ALA A 70 7.70 3.30 -2.34
C ALA A 70 7.81 2.82 -3.80
N ILE A 71 8.85 3.30 -4.50
CA ILE A 71 9.13 2.94 -5.89
C ILE A 71 9.52 1.46 -5.99
N GLY A 72 10.36 0.97 -5.07
CA GLY A 72 10.73 -0.44 -4.99
C GLY A 72 9.50 -1.33 -4.80
N GLY A 73 8.65 -1.01 -3.84
CA GLY A 73 7.42 -1.73 -3.57
C GLY A 73 6.45 -1.78 -4.75
N MET A 74 6.27 -0.66 -5.44
CA MET A 74 5.39 -0.62 -6.63
C MET A 74 5.93 -1.51 -7.76
N LYS A 75 7.27 -1.56 -7.96
CA LYS A 75 7.88 -2.48 -8.92
C LYS A 75 7.67 -3.95 -8.54
N GLU A 76 7.72 -4.29 -7.25
CA GLU A 76 7.41 -5.66 -6.79
C GLU A 76 5.94 -6.02 -7.04
N ILE A 77 5.02 -5.09 -6.77
CA ILE A 77 3.58 -5.24 -7.04
C ILE A 77 3.36 -5.52 -8.54
N HIS A 78 3.97 -4.74 -9.42
CA HIS A 78 3.92 -4.97 -10.87
C HIS A 78 4.52 -6.30 -11.30
N ARG A 79 5.66 -6.69 -10.71
CA ARG A 79 6.30 -7.99 -10.99
C ARG A 79 5.42 -9.17 -10.57
N ALA A 80 4.61 -8.99 -9.53
CA ALA A 80 3.62 -9.98 -9.10
C ALA A 80 2.36 -10.02 -9.99
N GLY A 81 2.31 -9.24 -11.07
CA GLY A 81 1.17 -9.21 -11.98
C GLY A 81 0.00 -8.36 -11.48
N VAL A 82 0.26 -7.42 -10.56
CA VAL A 82 -0.77 -6.56 -9.96
C VAL A 82 -0.56 -5.12 -10.42
N HIS A 83 -1.63 -4.43 -10.78
CA HIS A 83 -1.66 -2.99 -11.03
C HIS A 83 -2.55 -2.36 -9.95
N HIS A 84 -2.01 -1.43 -9.16
CA HIS A 84 -2.63 -1.01 -7.90
C HIS A 84 -3.83 -0.08 -8.12
N GLN A 85 -3.79 0.79 -9.13
CA GLN A 85 -4.83 1.75 -9.54
C GLN A 85 -5.12 2.92 -8.57
N ASP A 86 -4.63 2.88 -7.32
CA ASP A 86 -4.89 3.92 -6.30
C ASP A 86 -3.58 4.33 -5.60
N VAL A 87 -2.65 4.95 -6.33
CA VAL A 87 -1.29 5.23 -5.84
C VAL A 87 -1.16 6.49 -4.97
N TYR A 88 -2.21 6.93 -4.28
CA TYR A 88 -2.15 8.15 -3.46
C TYR A 88 -1.32 7.96 -2.17
N PRO A 89 -0.74 9.04 -1.61
CA PRO A 89 0.04 8.98 -0.36
C PRO A 89 -0.68 8.32 0.82
N LYS A 90 -2.02 8.45 0.89
CA LYS A 90 -2.85 7.80 1.93
C LYS A 90 -2.74 6.26 1.94
N ASN A 91 -2.35 5.66 0.81
CA ASN A 91 -2.19 4.22 0.63
C ASN A 91 -0.73 3.77 0.84
N LEU A 92 0.13 4.69 1.29
CA LEU A 92 1.48 4.41 1.76
C LEU A 92 1.54 4.62 3.28
N LEU A 93 1.74 3.54 4.02
CA LEU A 93 1.97 3.59 5.45
C LEU A 93 3.47 3.53 5.76
N LEU A 94 3.95 4.52 6.51
CA LEU A 94 5.24 4.48 7.19
C LEU A 94 5.05 3.73 8.50
N VAL A 95 5.71 2.58 8.65
CA VAL A 95 5.73 1.77 9.86
C VAL A 95 7.04 2.04 10.58
N HIS A 96 6.96 2.69 11.75
CA HIS A 96 8.13 3.05 12.55
C HIS A 96 8.78 1.82 13.18
N GLY A 97 10.10 1.71 13.04
CA GLY A 97 10.85 0.55 13.49
C GLY A 97 12.36 0.75 13.45
N ASN A 98 13.11 -0.34 13.29
CA ASN A 98 14.55 -0.28 13.04
C ASN A 98 14.95 -1.40 12.04
N PRO A 99 14.99 -1.12 10.73
CA PRO A 99 14.70 0.16 10.08
C PRO A 99 13.20 0.45 9.93
N ASP A 100 12.87 1.71 9.61
CA ASP A 100 11.53 2.10 9.14
C ASP A 100 11.17 1.41 7.81
N ARG A 101 9.89 1.10 7.67
CA ARG A 101 9.36 0.35 6.52
C ARG A 101 8.18 1.07 5.89
N LEU A 102 8.24 1.31 4.58
CA LEU A 102 7.11 1.84 3.82
C LEU A 102 6.30 0.70 3.20
N VAL A 103 4.97 0.72 3.39
CA VAL A 103 4.06 -0.36 2.98
C VAL A 103 2.90 0.18 2.15
N TRP A 104 2.69 -0.39 0.97
CA TRP A 104 1.51 -0.19 0.12
C TRP A 104 0.31 -0.96 0.68
N ILE A 105 -0.82 -0.27 0.81
CA ILE A 105 -2.09 -0.82 1.30
C ILE A 105 -3.24 -0.47 0.35
N ASP A 106 -4.42 -1.03 0.62
CA ASP A 106 -5.67 -0.69 -0.08
C ASP A 106 -5.71 -1.13 -1.56
N PHE A 107 -5.82 -2.45 -1.76
CA PHE A 107 -5.88 -3.09 -3.08
C PHE A 107 -7.31 -3.30 -3.59
N ASP A 108 -8.29 -2.55 -3.08
CA ASP A 108 -9.72 -2.77 -3.35
C ASP A 108 -10.11 -2.55 -4.83
N VAL A 109 -9.39 -1.65 -5.52
CA VAL A 109 -9.54 -1.36 -6.96
C VAL A 109 -8.43 -1.95 -7.82
N ALA A 110 -7.53 -2.73 -7.23
CA ALA A 110 -6.40 -3.31 -7.94
C ALA A 110 -6.87 -4.31 -9.01
N THR A 111 -6.11 -4.41 -10.09
CA THR A 111 -6.35 -5.35 -11.19
C THR A 111 -5.16 -6.27 -11.38
N THR A 112 -5.42 -7.53 -11.77
CA THR A 112 -4.35 -8.51 -12.03
C THR A 112 -4.19 -8.79 -13.52
N PHE A 113 -2.98 -9.14 -13.94
CA PHE A 113 -2.66 -9.59 -15.29
C PHE A 113 -1.72 -10.79 -15.23
N THR A 114 -1.90 -11.74 -16.15
CA THR A 114 -1.06 -12.93 -16.27
C THR A 114 0.17 -12.69 -17.16
N ASP A 115 0.03 -11.79 -18.13
CA ASP A 115 1.05 -11.53 -19.15
C ASP A 115 1.43 -10.04 -19.18
N LEU A 116 2.74 -9.78 -19.16
CA LEU A 116 3.33 -8.45 -19.29
C LEU A 116 3.46 -8.06 -20.77
N GLY A 117 2.31 -7.84 -21.41
CA GLY A 117 2.27 -7.27 -22.76
C GLY A 117 2.69 -5.79 -22.79
N PRO A 118 2.93 -5.21 -23.98
CA PRO A 118 3.34 -3.81 -24.11
C PRO A 118 2.38 -2.83 -23.43
N GLN A 119 1.07 -3.12 -23.45
CA GLN A 119 0.07 -2.28 -22.79
C GLN A 119 0.16 -2.36 -21.26
N GLN A 120 0.36 -3.55 -20.70
CA GLN A 120 0.55 -3.75 -19.27
C GLN A 120 1.83 -3.08 -18.79
N LEU A 121 2.92 -3.20 -19.54
CA LEU A 121 4.19 -2.51 -19.26
C LEU A 121 3.99 -0.98 -19.26
N ALA A 122 3.33 -0.42 -20.27
CA ALA A 122 3.05 1.00 -20.32
C ALA A 122 2.20 1.50 -19.13
N ARG A 123 1.23 0.68 -18.66
CA ARG A 123 0.46 0.98 -17.45
C ARG A 123 1.32 0.95 -16.19
N CYS A 124 2.18 -0.06 -16.05
CA CYS A 124 3.14 -0.15 -14.95
C CYS A 124 4.08 1.06 -14.93
N ASP A 125 4.64 1.44 -16.08
CA ASP A 125 5.51 2.60 -16.21
C ASP A 125 4.79 3.91 -15.85
N HIS A 126 3.53 4.05 -16.27
CA HIS A 126 2.70 5.19 -15.90
C HIS A 126 2.45 5.24 -14.39
N GLU A 127 2.11 4.11 -13.77
CA GLU A 127 1.89 4.03 -12.32
C GLU A 127 3.17 4.35 -11.54
N ILE A 128 4.35 3.89 -12.00
CA ILE A 128 5.65 4.29 -11.43
C ILE A 128 5.91 5.79 -11.60
N ALA A 129 5.53 6.39 -12.73
CA ALA A 129 5.68 7.82 -12.94
C ALA A 129 4.80 8.64 -11.98
N LEU A 130 3.57 8.18 -11.72
CA LEU A 130 2.69 8.79 -10.71
C LEU A 130 3.30 8.72 -9.32
N VAL A 131 3.84 7.57 -8.92
CA VAL A 131 4.56 7.44 -7.64
C VAL A 131 5.72 8.44 -7.60
N LYS A 132 6.57 8.52 -8.62
CA LYS A 132 7.68 9.51 -8.64
C LYS A 132 7.18 10.96 -8.46
N GLY A 133 6.11 11.34 -9.15
CA GLY A 133 5.51 12.67 -9.04
C GLY A 133 5.01 13.00 -7.63
N ILE A 134 4.55 12.00 -6.88
CA ILE A 134 4.20 12.16 -5.46
C ILE A 134 5.43 12.53 -4.63
N GLY A 135 6.56 11.84 -4.83
CA GLY A 135 7.79 12.14 -4.11
C GLY A 135 8.29 13.56 -4.36
N GLU A 136 8.19 14.03 -5.61
CA GLU A 136 8.50 15.41 -5.99
C GLU A 136 7.56 16.41 -5.31
N ALA A 137 6.25 16.14 -5.28
CA ALA A 137 5.27 16.98 -4.63
C ALA A 137 5.49 17.07 -3.11
N LEU A 138 5.80 15.95 -2.45
CA LEU A 138 6.07 15.92 -1.01
C LEU A 138 7.37 16.66 -0.66
N ARG A 139 8.42 16.52 -1.46
CA ARG A 139 9.69 17.25 -1.31
C ARG A 139 9.52 18.76 -1.44
N GLY A 140 8.69 19.21 -2.39
CA GLY A 140 8.51 20.62 -2.72
C GLY A 140 7.61 21.41 -1.76
N THR A 141 6.99 20.76 -0.77
CA THR A 141 6.06 21.44 0.15
C THR A 141 6.76 22.03 1.37
N PRO A 142 6.82 23.37 1.52
CA PRO A 142 7.19 23.97 2.79
C PRO A 142 6.15 23.60 3.86
N THR A 143 6.63 23.30 5.07
CA THR A 143 5.92 22.72 6.24
C THR A 143 4.66 23.47 6.71
N LYS A 144 4.25 24.55 6.03
CA LYS A 144 3.11 25.40 6.37
C LYS A 144 1.83 25.08 5.60
N TYR A 145 1.87 24.32 4.51
CA TYR A 145 0.67 24.00 3.73
C TYR A 145 0.44 22.50 3.64
N LYS A 146 -0.64 22.05 4.29
CA LYS A 146 -1.17 20.70 4.19
C LYS A 146 -1.79 20.55 2.79
N ILE A 147 -1.13 19.85 1.86
CA ILE A 147 -1.79 19.48 0.61
C ILE A 147 -2.90 18.50 0.97
N ILE A 148 -4.14 18.97 0.90
CA ILE A 148 -5.31 18.10 0.81
C ILE A 148 -5.46 17.79 -0.68
N LEU A 149 -4.95 16.64 -1.13
CA LEU A 149 -5.32 16.10 -2.43
C LEU A 149 -6.79 15.70 -2.33
N LEU A 150 -7.67 16.63 -2.68
CA LEU A 150 -9.10 16.37 -2.80
C LEU A 150 -9.32 15.49 -4.02
N ARG A 151 -10.09 14.41 -3.85
CA ARG A 151 -10.62 13.64 -4.97
C ARG A 151 -11.53 14.56 -5.82
N PRO A 152 -11.56 14.43 -7.15
CA PRO A 152 -12.69 14.91 -7.93
C PRO A 152 -13.99 14.21 -7.52
#